data_AF-A0A2G9SCX8-F1
#
_entry.id   AF-A0A2G9SCX8-F1
#
_cell.length_a   1.000
_cell.length_b   1.000
_cell.length_c   1.000
_cell.angle_alpha   90.00
_cell.angle_beta   90.00
_cell.angle_gamma   90.00
#
_symmetry.space_group_name_H-M   'P 1'
#
loop_
_entity.id
_entity.type
_entity.pdbx_description
1 polymer ?
#
loop_
_entity_poly.entity_id
_entity_poly.type
_entity_poly.pdbx_seq_one_letter_code
_entity_poly.pdbx_strand_id
1 'polypeptide(L)'
;MIAAFKLPAFYNYPNLGAVSLLFILFGYATFAWMYLIAGTFKNAGMAFITYVCINLFIGINTIISSSVVYMLLQQTSTTDKNYQSLNTTYNVLTNFFKVFPQFCFGYGLIELAQQQAIQDQYAVFGSSNEVNIFDLDVLGYMFVAMTVQGTFCFLLRLLINDGIIYSVSNQLLQKLQLVQYKDRITASYSCGTRRKLSTALALIGRPSILLLDEPSSGMDPKTKRHLWKIISEEIQEKCAVVLTSHSMEECEALCTRLAIMVKGKFQCIGSLQHVKNRLA
;
A
#
# COMPACT_ATOMS: atom_id res chain seq x y z
N MET A 1 -10.52 24.17 -9.61
CA MET A 1 -10.60 23.72 -11.02
C MET A 1 -12.04 23.63 -11.51
N ILE A 2 -12.95 22.94 -10.81
CA ILE A 2 -14.36 22.78 -11.24
C ILE A 2 -15.14 24.10 -11.25
N ALA A 3 -14.93 24.97 -10.28
CA ALA A 3 -15.53 26.32 -10.26
C ALA A 3 -15.10 27.21 -11.45
N ALA A 4 -14.00 26.89 -12.15
CA ALA A 4 -13.53 27.65 -13.30
C ALA A 4 -14.38 27.40 -14.56
N PHE A 5 -15.01 26.23 -14.68
CA PHE A 5 -15.82 25.85 -15.85
C PHE A 5 -17.25 26.36 -15.80
N LYS A 6 -17.70 26.93 -14.67
CA LYS A 6 -19.03 27.54 -14.47
C LYS A 6 -20.22 26.67 -14.94
N LEU A 7 -20.09 25.35 -14.88
CA LEU A 7 -21.20 24.44 -15.16
C LEU A 7 -22.19 24.52 -13.99
N PRO A 8 -23.48 24.88 -14.23
CA PRO A 8 -24.45 25.10 -13.16
C PRO A 8 -24.65 23.85 -12.29
N ALA A 9 -24.57 22.67 -12.89
CA ALA A 9 -24.63 21.37 -12.21
C ALA A 9 -23.59 21.17 -11.11
N PHE A 10 -22.42 21.83 -11.20
CA PHE A 10 -21.31 21.61 -10.27
C PHE A 10 -20.85 22.87 -9.53
N TYR A 11 -21.36 24.05 -9.91
CA TYR A 11 -20.93 25.34 -9.36
C TYR A 11 -21.91 25.95 -8.35
N ASN A 12 -23.21 25.63 -8.43
CA ASN A 12 -24.19 26.16 -7.49
C ASN A 12 -23.82 25.81 -6.04
N TYR A 13 -24.09 26.74 -5.10
CA TYR A 13 -23.54 26.74 -3.74
C TYR A 13 -23.64 25.38 -2.99
N PRO A 14 -24.76 24.62 -3.05
CA PRO A 14 -24.81 23.30 -2.41
C PRO A 14 -24.13 22.19 -3.23
N ASN A 15 -24.15 22.27 -4.57
CA ASN A 15 -23.54 21.29 -5.46
C ASN A 15 -22.01 21.30 -5.39
N LEU A 16 -21.40 22.49 -5.30
CA LEU A 16 -19.94 22.63 -5.24
C LEU A 16 -19.35 21.97 -3.99
N GLY A 17 -20.03 22.10 -2.86
CA GLY A 17 -19.68 21.43 -1.60
C GLY A 17 -19.74 19.91 -1.73
N ALA A 18 -20.83 19.39 -2.29
CA ALA A 18 -21.01 17.95 -2.48
C ALA A 18 -19.95 17.34 -3.40
N VAL A 19 -19.65 18.00 -4.53
CA VAL A 19 -18.58 17.56 -5.46
C VAL A 19 -17.22 17.56 -4.78
N SER A 20 -16.89 18.63 -4.05
CA SER A 20 -15.61 18.74 -3.34
C SER A 20 -15.45 17.64 -2.29
N LEU A 21 -16.50 17.35 -1.54
CA LEU A 21 -16.53 16.26 -0.57
C LEU A 21 -16.39 14.88 -1.24
N LEU A 22 -17.03 14.67 -2.39
CA LEU A 22 -16.91 13.47 -3.22
C LEU A 22 -15.44 13.21 -3.61
N PHE A 23 -14.72 14.23 -4.07
CA PHE A 23 -13.29 14.10 -4.41
C PHE A 23 -12.41 13.76 -3.21
N ILE A 24 -12.64 14.41 -2.07
CA ILE A 24 -11.86 14.18 -0.84
C ILE A 24 -12.06 12.75 -0.35
N LEU A 25 -13.31 12.30 -0.26
CA LEU A 25 -13.66 10.95 0.20
C LEU A 25 -13.23 9.88 -0.79
N PHE A 26 -13.35 10.14 -2.09
CA PHE A 26 -12.84 9.25 -3.13
C PHE A 26 -11.32 9.08 -3.01
N GLY A 27 -10.57 10.17 -2.81
CA GLY A 27 -9.12 10.11 -2.58
C GLY A 27 -8.79 9.29 -1.33
N TYR A 28 -9.45 9.55 -0.21
CA TYR A 28 -9.27 8.82 1.04
C TYR A 28 -9.50 7.31 0.88
N ALA A 29 -10.65 6.91 0.30
CA ALA A 29 -10.98 5.50 0.09
C ALA A 29 -10.00 4.82 -0.88
N THR A 30 -9.68 5.48 -2.00
CA THR A 30 -8.77 4.94 -3.03
C THR A 30 -7.37 4.72 -2.47
N PHE A 31 -6.84 5.63 -1.65
CA PHE A 31 -5.56 5.43 -0.99
C PHE A 31 -5.58 4.21 -0.06
N ALA A 32 -6.62 4.06 0.76
CA ALA A 32 -6.73 2.90 1.66
C ALA A 32 -6.74 1.57 0.88
N TRP A 33 -7.48 1.50 -0.22
CA TRP A 33 -7.51 0.34 -1.12
C TRP A 33 -6.15 0.06 -1.77
N MET A 34 -5.47 1.10 -2.28
CA MET A 34 -4.14 0.98 -2.87
C MET A 34 -3.14 0.39 -1.87
N TYR A 35 -3.14 0.89 -0.63
CA TYR A 35 -2.24 0.40 0.41
C TYR A 35 -2.54 -1.05 0.79
N LEU A 36 -3.81 -1.45 0.86
CA LEU A 36 -4.18 -2.84 1.13
C LEU A 36 -3.60 -3.78 0.07
N ILE A 37 -3.83 -3.46 -1.21
CA ILE A 37 -3.39 -4.28 -2.35
C ILE A 37 -1.86 -4.26 -2.50
N ALA A 38 -1.20 -3.14 -2.20
CA ALA A 38 0.25 -3.02 -2.30
C ALA A 38 1.03 -4.05 -1.45
N GLY A 39 0.39 -4.67 -0.44
CA GLY A 39 1.01 -5.73 0.36
C GLY A 39 1.29 -7.03 -0.38
N THR A 40 0.61 -7.29 -1.50
CA THR A 40 0.80 -8.53 -2.27
C THR A 40 1.95 -8.44 -3.27
N PHE A 41 2.43 -7.22 -3.56
CA PHE A 41 3.45 -6.97 -4.56
C PHE A 41 4.80 -6.69 -3.92
N LYS A 42 5.85 -7.31 -4.45
CA LYS A 42 7.24 -7.07 -4.00
C LYS A 42 7.75 -5.69 -4.37
N ASN A 43 7.27 -5.13 -5.50
CA ASN A 43 7.72 -3.86 -6.03
C ASN A 43 6.58 -2.83 -5.99
N ALA A 44 6.81 -1.69 -5.34
CA ALA A 44 5.82 -0.62 -5.21
C ALA A 44 5.38 -0.05 -6.58
N GLY A 45 6.29 0.05 -7.55
CA GLY A 45 5.96 0.55 -8.90
C GLY A 45 5.00 -0.35 -9.66
N MET A 46 5.18 -1.69 -9.57
CA MET A 46 4.24 -2.63 -10.19
C MET A 46 2.88 -2.59 -9.50
N ALA A 47 2.86 -2.49 -8.16
CA ALA A 47 1.62 -2.38 -7.39
C ALA A 47 0.78 -1.17 -7.83
N PHE A 48 1.42 -0.02 -8.00
CA PHE A 48 0.74 1.21 -8.43
C PHE A 48 0.13 1.07 -9.83
N ILE A 49 0.91 0.60 -10.82
CA ILE A 49 0.43 0.45 -12.20
C ILE A 49 -0.73 -0.55 -12.26
N THR A 50 -0.58 -1.71 -11.63
CA THR A 50 -1.63 -2.74 -11.61
C THR A 50 -2.90 -2.24 -10.93
N TYR A 51 -2.77 -1.50 -9.82
CA TYR A 51 -3.91 -0.93 -9.11
C TYR A 51 -4.67 0.09 -9.96
N VAL A 52 -3.96 1.01 -10.64
CA VAL A 52 -4.58 1.97 -11.56
C VAL A 52 -5.34 1.26 -12.68
N CYS A 53 -4.77 0.21 -13.28
CA CYS A 53 -5.43 -0.57 -14.33
C CYS A 53 -6.71 -1.27 -13.82
N ILE A 54 -6.65 -1.89 -12.64
CA ILE A 54 -7.82 -2.55 -12.03
C ILE A 54 -8.92 -1.53 -11.74
N ASN A 55 -8.58 -0.40 -11.14
CA ASN A 55 -9.55 0.65 -10.83
C ASN A 55 -10.19 1.25 -12.07
N LEU A 56 -9.40 1.50 -13.13
CA LEU A 56 -9.92 2.01 -14.39
C LEU A 56 -10.90 1.01 -15.03
N PHE A 57 -10.52 -0.28 -15.07
CA PHE A 57 -11.37 -1.32 -15.62
C PHE A 57 -12.67 -1.49 -14.84
N ILE A 58 -12.62 -1.57 -13.50
CA ILE A 58 -13.82 -1.69 -12.68
C ILE A 58 -14.67 -0.43 -12.79
N GLY A 59 -14.07 0.76 -12.76
CA GLY A 59 -14.79 2.03 -12.86
C GLY A 59 -15.58 2.14 -14.16
N ILE A 60 -14.92 1.91 -15.30
CA ILE A 60 -15.57 2.00 -16.62
C ILE A 60 -16.71 0.97 -16.73
N ASN A 61 -16.45 -0.30 -16.38
CA ASN A 61 -17.47 -1.35 -16.52
C ASN A 61 -18.68 -1.12 -15.61
N THR A 62 -18.46 -0.73 -14.35
CA THR A 62 -19.56 -0.50 -13.40
C THR A 62 -20.40 0.72 -13.76
N ILE A 63 -19.77 1.83 -14.18
CA ILE A 63 -20.48 3.04 -14.61
C ILE A 63 -21.27 2.78 -15.88
N ILE A 64 -20.66 2.17 -16.90
CA ILE A 64 -21.35 1.86 -18.16
C ILE A 64 -22.51 0.89 -17.92
N SER A 65 -22.29 -0.20 -17.19
CA SER A 65 -23.32 -1.19 -16.89
C SER A 65 -24.53 -0.57 -16.19
N SER A 66 -24.29 0.26 -15.16
CA SER A 66 -25.36 0.94 -14.44
C SER A 66 -26.09 1.97 -15.32
N SER A 67 -25.37 2.68 -16.19
CA SER A 67 -25.93 3.71 -17.07
C SER A 67 -26.80 3.10 -18.17
N VAL A 68 -26.40 1.95 -18.72
CA VAL A 68 -27.19 1.21 -19.73
C VAL A 68 -28.50 0.72 -19.13
N VAL A 69 -28.47 0.12 -17.94
CA VAL A 69 -29.69 -0.35 -17.25
C VAL A 69 -30.61 0.82 -16.92
N TYR A 70 -30.06 1.95 -16.45
CA TYR A 70 -30.83 3.17 -16.20
C TYR A 70 -31.50 3.71 -17.47
N MET A 71 -30.80 3.73 -18.61
CA MET A 71 -31.36 4.20 -19.87
C MET A 71 -32.48 3.29 -20.38
N LEU A 72 -32.32 1.96 -20.28
CA LEU A 72 -33.39 1.00 -20.59
C LEU A 72 -34.61 1.17 -19.68
N LEU A 73 -34.37 1.47 -18.40
CA LEU A 73 -35.44 1.77 -17.45
C LEU A 73 -36.24 3.00 -17.87
N GLN A 74 -35.55 4.06 -18.32
CA GLN A 74 -36.19 5.31 -18.75
C GLN A 74 -36.99 5.16 -20.06
N GLN A 75 -36.62 4.21 -20.92
CA GLN A 75 -37.36 3.91 -22.17
C GLN A 75 -38.60 3.03 -21.95
N THR A 76 -38.68 2.32 -20.84
CA THR A 76 -39.78 1.36 -20.58
C THR A 76 -40.94 2.05 -19.88
N SER A 77 -42.17 1.82 -20.35
CA SER A 77 -43.38 2.40 -19.72
C SER A 77 -43.61 1.82 -18.32
N THR A 78 -43.99 2.68 -17.37
CA THR A 78 -44.15 2.34 -15.94
C THR A 78 -45.21 1.27 -15.66
N THR A 79 -46.11 1.00 -16.62
CA THR A 79 -47.19 0.02 -16.54
C THR A 79 -46.77 -1.41 -16.86
N ASP A 80 -45.56 -1.62 -17.41
CA ASP A 80 -45.10 -2.94 -17.82
C ASP A 80 -44.47 -3.73 -16.66
N LYS A 81 -44.75 -5.05 -16.61
CA LYS A 81 -44.06 -5.97 -15.68
C LYS A 81 -42.54 -5.93 -15.83
N ASN A 82 -42.05 -5.59 -17.02
CA ASN A 82 -40.63 -5.44 -17.33
C ASN A 82 -40.00 -4.23 -16.62
N TYR A 83 -40.75 -3.15 -16.39
CA TYR A 83 -40.25 -1.99 -15.64
C TYR A 83 -39.89 -2.38 -14.20
N GLN A 84 -40.76 -3.16 -13.54
CA GLN A 84 -40.56 -3.55 -12.16
C GLN A 84 -39.37 -4.52 -11.99
N SER A 85 -39.15 -5.45 -12.93
CA SER A 85 -37.98 -6.33 -12.92
C SER A 85 -36.68 -5.57 -13.22
N LEU A 86 -36.70 -4.64 -14.17
CA LEU A 86 -35.55 -3.79 -14.48
C LEU A 86 -35.19 -2.86 -13.31
N ASN A 87 -36.18 -2.24 -12.67
CA ASN A 87 -35.94 -1.38 -11.50
C ASN A 87 -35.33 -2.18 -10.33
N THR A 88 -35.82 -3.39 -10.09
CA THR A 88 -35.25 -4.28 -9.07
C THR A 88 -33.80 -4.64 -9.40
N THR A 89 -33.53 -4.97 -10.66
CA THR A 89 -32.17 -5.30 -11.13
C THR A 89 -31.23 -4.11 -10.98
N TYR A 90 -31.68 -2.92 -11.37
CA TYR A 90 -30.94 -1.68 -11.23
C TYR A 90 -30.58 -1.39 -9.76
N ASN A 91 -31.55 -1.48 -8.85
CA ASN A 91 -31.33 -1.23 -7.43
C ASN A 91 -30.36 -2.23 -6.79
N VAL A 92 -30.44 -3.50 -7.17
CA VAL A 92 -29.49 -4.53 -6.71
C VAL A 92 -28.09 -4.26 -7.25
N LEU A 93 -27.98 -3.92 -8.54
CA LEU A 93 -26.71 -3.65 -9.22
C LEU A 93 -26.01 -2.42 -8.62
N THR A 94 -26.71 -1.31 -8.44
CA THR A 94 -26.16 -0.09 -7.86
C THR A 94 -25.78 -0.30 -6.41
N ASN A 95 -26.59 -1.02 -5.62
CA ASN A 95 -26.23 -1.35 -4.23
C ASN A 95 -25.00 -2.24 -4.14
N PHE A 96 -24.81 -3.19 -5.06
CA PHE A 96 -23.61 -4.01 -5.11
C PHE A 96 -22.38 -3.19 -5.53
N PHE A 97 -22.49 -2.33 -6.54
CA PHE A 97 -21.37 -1.54 -7.03
C PHE A 97 -20.94 -0.40 -6.08
N LYS A 98 -21.78 0.02 -5.13
CA LYS A 98 -21.40 0.97 -4.05
C LYS A 98 -20.21 0.50 -3.21
N VAL A 99 -19.86 -0.79 -3.23
CA VAL A 99 -18.64 -1.30 -2.59
C VAL A 99 -17.37 -0.70 -3.21
N PHE A 100 -17.43 -0.28 -4.47
CA PHE A 100 -16.30 0.27 -5.20
C PHE A 100 -16.25 1.80 -5.09
N PRO A 101 -15.13 2.39 -4.63
CA PRO A 101 -15.02 3.84 -4.47
C PRO A 101 -15.11 4.56 -5.82
N GLN A 102 -14.57 3.98 -6.89
CA GLN A 102 -14.66 4.50 -8.26
C GLN A 102 -16.08 4.57 -8.79
N PHE A 103 -16.93 3.59 -8.43
CA PHE A 103 -18.33 3.61 -8.82
C PHE A 103 -19.08 4.71 -8.05
N CYS A 104 -18.90 4.79 -6.73
CA CYS A 104 -19.51 5.85 -5.91
C CYS A 104 -19.17 7.25 -6.44
N PHE A 105 -17.90 7.45 -6.80
CA PHE A 105 -17.46 8.73 -7.34
C PHE A 105 -18.10 9.04 -8.70
N GLY A 106 -18.00 8.13 -9.66
CA GLY A 106 -18.52 8.36 -11.01
C GLY A 106 -20.05 8.44 -11.06
N TYR A 107 -20.73 7.55 -10.35
CA TYR A 107 -22.18 7.53 -10.26
C TYR A 107 -22.72 8.77 -9.51
N GLY A 108 -22.05 9.23 -8.43
CA GLY A 108 -22.42 10.46 -7.74
C GLY A 108 -22.34 11.72 -8.61
N LEU A 109 -21.37 11.81 -9.53
CA LEU A 109 -21.31 12.90 -10.50
C LEU A 109 -22.44 12.84 -11.54
N ILE A 110 -22.80 11.64 -11.99
CA ILE A 110 -23.92 11.43 -12.91
C ILE A 110 -25.23 11.84 -12.23
N GLU A 111 -25.42 11.45 -10.98
CA GLU A 111 -26.63 11.78 -10.21
C GLU A 111 -26.76 13.28 -9.98
N LEU A 112 -25.67 14.00 -9.66
CA LEU A 112 -25.67 15.47 -9.60
C LEU A 112 -26.06 16.11 -10.94
N ALA A 113 -25.53 15.61 -12.05
CA ALA A 113 -25.86 16.12 -13.37
C ALA A 113 -27.33 15.87 -13.72
N GLN A 114 -27.89 14.72 -13.33
CA GLN A 114 -29.31 14.40 -13.51
C GLN A 114 -30.20 15.30 -12.66
N GLN A 115 -29.88 15.53 -11.39
CA GLN A 115 -30.65 16.42 -10.52
C GLN A 115 -30.68 17.86 -11.05
N GLN A 116 -29.57 18.37 -11.58
CA GLN A 116 -29.56 19.68 -12.24
C GLN A 116 -30.45 19.69 -13.48
N ALA A 117 -30.38 18.67 -14.34
CA ALA A 117 -31.22 18.61 -15.54
C ALA A 117 -32.72 18.61 -15.20
N ILE A 118 -33.09 17.93 -14.11
CA ILE A 118 -34.46 17.93 -13.57
C ILE A 118 -34.84 19.32 -13.04
N GLN A 119 -33.95 19.99 -12.29
CA GLN A 119 -34.20 21.36 -11.82
C GLN A 119 -34.38 22.35 -12.97
N ASP A 120 -33.58 22.25 -14.02
CA ASP A 120 -33.70 23.11 -15.20
C ASP A 120 -35.06 22.92 -15.90
N GLN A 121 -35.60 21.69 -15.92
CA GLN A 121 -36.96 21.43 -16.43
C GLN A 121 -38.04 22.08 -15.55
N TYR A 122 -37.96 21.93 -14.23
CA TYR A 122 -38.94 22.52 -13.32
C TYR A 122 -38.93 24.05 -13.35
N ALA A 123 -37.75 24.66 -13.50
CA ALA A 123 -37.61 26.10 -13.67
C ALA A 123 -38.36 26.63 -14.90
N VAL A 124 -38.40 25.87 -16.01
CA VAL A 124 -39.19 26.21 -17.21
C VAL A 124 -40.70 26.19 -16.92
N PHE A 125 -41.16 25.32 -16.02
CA PHE A 125 -42.57 25.24 -15.61
C PHE A 125 -42.93 26.19 -14.44
N GLY A 126 -41.98 27.02 -13.98
CA GLY A 126 -42.21 27.98 -12.89
C GLY A 126 -42.39 27.34 -11.51
N SER A 127 -41.98 26.08 -11.33
CA SER A 127 -42.01 25.36 -10.04
C SER A 127 -40.57 25.16 -9.54
N SER A 128 -40.29 25.43 -8.27
CA SER A 128 -38.97 25.21 -7.66
C SER A 128 -39.01 24.02 -6.70
N ASN A 129 -38.58 22.85 -7.18
CA ASN A 129 -38.30 21.71 -6.32
C ASN A 129 -36.80 21.70 -5.99
N GLU A 130 -36.45 22.26 -4.84
CA GLU A 130 -35.10 22.18 -4.29
C GLU A 130 -34.93 20.86 -3.53
N VAL A 131 -34.29 19.89 -4.17
CA VAL A 131 -33.89 18.63 -3.53
C VAL A 131 -32.57 18.88 -2.79
N ASN A 132 -32.48 18.45 -1.53
CA ASN A 132 -31.23 18.52 -0.79
C ASN A 132 -30.26 17.46 -1.33
N ILE A 133 -29.15 17.92 -1.90
CA ILE A 133 -28.12 17.05 -2.48
C ILE A 133 -27.46 16.12 -1.44
N PHE A 134 -27.44 16.54 -0.17
CA PHE A 134 -26.83 15.79 0.92
C PHE A 134 -27.74 14.73 1.56
N ASP A 135 -28.98 14.61 1.09
CA ASP A 135 -29.88 13.57 1.59
C ASP A 135 -29.30 12.18 1.34
N LEU A 136 -29.58 11.26 2.28
CA LEU A 136 -29.10 9.88 2.23
C LEU A 136 -29.47 9.22 0.91
N ASP A 137 -30.68 9.48 0.43
CA ASP A 137 -31.26 8.89 -0.76
C ASP A 137 -30.59 9.35 -2.07
N VAL A 138 -29.93 10.51 -2.07
CA VAL A 138 -29.26 11.09 -3.24
C VAL A 138 -27.76 10.78 -3.17
N LEU A 139 -26.95 11.60 -2.47
CA LEU A 139 -25.49 11.35 -2.35
C LEU A 139 -25.07 10.81 -0.97
N GLY A 140 -25.90 10.92 0.06
CA GLY A 140 -25.47 10.65 1.43
C GLY A 140 -25.00 9.20 1.63
N TYR A 141 -25.67 8.21 1.05
CA TYR A 141 -25.21 6.81 1.09
C TYR A 141 -23.82 6.62 0.46
N MET A 142 -23.46 7.38 -0.59
CA MET A 142 -22.14 7.26 -1.22
C MET A 142 -21.04 7.83 -0.33
N PHE A 143 -21.29 8.96 0.33
CA PHE A 143 -20.34 9.54 1.29
C PHE A 143 -20.08 8.60 2.46
N VAL A 144 -21.14 8.02 3.03
CA VAL A 144 -21.02 7.04 4.12
C VAL A 144 -20.27 5.80 3.64
N ALA A 145 -20.64 5.25 2.48
CA ALA A 145 -19.99 4.07 1.92
C ALA A 145 -18.48 4.29 1.69
N MET A 146 -18.06 5.44 1.15
CA MET A 146 -16.65 5.80 0.96
C MET A 146 -15.88 5.96 2.28
N THR A 147 -16.52 6.56 3.29
CA THR A 147 -15.91 6.74 4.60
C THR A 147 -15.72 5.40 5.32
N VAL A 148 -16.76 4.55 5.32
CA VAL A 148 -16.75 3.23 5.95
C VAL A 148 -15.75 2.30 5.28
N GLN A 149 -15.72 2.23 3.95
CA GLN A 149 -14.75 1.37 3.26
C GLN A 149 -13.31 1.85 3.45
N GLY A 150 -13.06 3.17 3.42
CA GLY A 150 -11.71 3.72 3.59
C GLY A 150 -11.17 3.44 4.99
N THR A 151 -11.99 3.66 6.03
CA THR A 151 -11.63 3.35 7.42
C THR A 151 -11.43 1.84 7.63
N PHE A 152 -12.32 1.00 7.09
CA PHE A 152 -12.21 -0.45 7.18
C PHE A 152 -10.92 -0.98 6.52
N CYS A 153 -10.63 -0.58 5.28
CA CYS A 153 -9.42 -1.01 4.57
C CYS A 153 -8.14 -0.52 5.26
N PHE A 154 -8.15 0.70 5.79
CA PHE A 154 -7.02 1.25 6.54
C PHE A 154 -6.76 0.47 7.84
N LEU A 155 -7.81 0.18 8.61
CA LEU A 155 -7.71 -0.62 9.83
C LEU A 155 -7.25 -2.05 9.54
N LEU A 156 -7.79 -2.68 8.50
CA LEU A 156 -7.36 -4.01 8.07
C LEU A 156 -5.86 -4.03 7.73
N ARG A 157 -5.38 -3.00 7.01
CA ARG A 157 -3.96 -2.86 6.67
C ARG A 157 -3.10 -2.72 7.92
N LEU A 158 -3.54 -1.96 8.92
CA LEU A 158 -2.81 -1.79 10.18
C LEU A 158 -2.71 -3.12 10.93
N LEU A 159 -3.80 -3.87 11.04
CA LEU A 159 -3.82 -5.20 11.69
C LEU A 159 -2.91 -6.22 10.99
N ILE A 160 -2.92 -6.25 9.65
CA ILE A 160 -2.06 -7.16 8.88
C ILE A 160 -0.58 -6.81 9.09
N ASN A 161 -0.23 -5.53 9.08
CA ASN A 161 1.17 -5.10 9.18
C ASN A 161 1.74 -5.40 10.58
N ASP A 162 0.97 -5.15 11.63
CA ASP A 162 1.41 -5.43 13.00
C ASP A 162 1.69 -6.92 13.22
N GLY A 163 0.83 -7.80 12.70
CA GLY A 163 1.04 -9.26 12.78
C GLY A 163 2.30 -9.73 12.04
N ILE A 164 2.52 -9.23 10.82
CA ILE A 164 3.68 -9.59 10.02
C ILE A 164 4.96 -9.07 10.68
N ILE A 165 5.01 -7.80 11.07
CA ILE A 165 6.17 -7.20 11.74
C ILE A 165 6.50 -7.95 13.04
N TYR A 166 5.48 -8.28 13.84
CA TYR A 166 5.68 -9.01 15.09
C TYR A 166 6.26 -10.41 14.86
N SER A 167 5.74 -11.14 13.86
CA SER A 167 6.24 -12.48 13.52
C SER A 167 7.69 -12.46 13.03
N VAL A 168 8.03 -11.56 12.11
CA VAL A 168 9.39 -11.40 11.57
C VAL A 168 10.36 -10.93 12.64
N SER A 169 9.95 -9.97 13.48
CA SER A 169 10.76 -9.48 14.61
C SER A 169 11.09 -10.62 15.58
N ASN A 170 10.10 -11.40 16.01
CA ASN A 170 10.33 -12.53 16.92
C ASN A 170 11.22 -13.60 16.30
N GLN A 171 11.07 -13.91 15.01
CA GLN A 171 11.95 -14.85 14.31
C GLN A 171 13.41 -14.37 14.31
N LEU A 172 13.66 -13.10 14.01
CA LEU A 172 15.01 -12.52 14.03
C LEU A 172 15.60 -12.44 15.44
N LEU A 173 14.79 -12.07 16.44
CA LEU A 173 15.19 -12.06 17.84
C LEU A 173 15.58 -13.46 18.34
N GLN A 174 14.86 -14.50 17.90
CA GLN A 174 15.20 -15.89 18.20
C GLN A 174 16.48 -16.33 17.49
N LYS A 175 16.61 -16.07 16.18
CA LYS A 175 17.83 -16.39 15.41
C LYS A 175 19.10 -15.81 16.04
N LEU A 176 19.05 -14.55 16.49
CA LEU A 176 20.21 -13.83 17.03
C LEU A 176 20.33 -13.90 18.57
N GLN A 177 19.51 -14.72 19.24
CA GLN A 177 19.51 -14.91 20.70
C GLN A 177 19.32 -13.59 21.49
N LEU A 178 18.45 -12.71 20.99
CA LEU A 178 18.13 -11.40 21.58
C LEU A 178 16.80 -11.38 22.35
N VAL A 179 16.10 -12.50 22.45
CA VAL A 179 14.77 -12.59 23.09
C VAL A 179 14.75 -12.02 24.51
N GLN A 180 15.79 -12.30 25.30
CA GLN A 180 15.93 -11.82 26.69
C GLN A 180 16.05 -10.30 26.84
N TYR A 181 16.35 -9.58 25.76
CA TYR A 181 16.50 -8.12 25.74
C TYR A 181 15.31 -7.40 25.10
N LYS A 182 14.30 -8.12 24.60
CA LYS A 182 13.18 -7.57 23.80
C LYS A 182 12.56 -6.28 24.36
N ASP A 183 12.31 -6.23 25.67
CA ASP A 183 11.61 -5.13 26.33
C ASP A 183 12.56 -4.09 26.97
N ARG A 184 13.87 -4.18 26.69
CA ARG A 184 14.87 -3.25 27.23
C ARG A 184 15.22 -2.16 26.21
N ILE A 185 15.51 -0.97 26.71
CA ILE A 185 15.95 0.16 25.88
C ILE A 185 17.32 -0.16 25.28
N THR A 186 17.49 0.08 23.98
CA THR A 186 18.72 -0.19 23.21
C THR A 186 19.96 0.52 23.78
N ALA A 187 19.78 1.66 24.45
CA ALA A 187 20.84 2.35 25.16
C ALA A 187 21.48 1.52 26.28
N SER A 188 20.75 0.58 26.90
CA SER A 188 21.27 -0.31 27.94
C SER A 188 22.09 -1.49 27.39
N TYR A 189 22.11 -1.69 26.06
CA TYR A 189 22.75 -2.86 25.46
C TYR A 189 24.26 -2.75 25.46
N SER A 190 24.93 -3.87 25.70
CA SER A 190 26.36 -4.00 25.48
C SER A 190 26.73 -3.71 24.03
N CYS A 191 28.00 -3.37 23.78
CA CYS A 191 28.51 -3.10 22.43
C CYS A 191 28.16 -4.25 21.47
N GLY A 192 28.49 -5.50 21.81
CA GLY A 192 28.20 -6.68 21.00
C GLY A 192 26.70 -6.95 20.81
N THR A 193 25.87 -6.75 21.84
CA THR A 193 24.40 -6.89 21.70
C THR A 193 23.81 -5.87 20.72
N ARG A 194 24.33 -4.63 20.71
CA ARG A 194 23.92 -3.62 19.71
C ARG A 194 24.31 -4.02 18.29
N ARG A 195 25.47 -4.67 18.10
CA ARG A 195 25.89 -5.15 16.77
C ARG A 195 25.00 -6.31 16.31
N LYS A 196 24.65 -7.24 17.21
CA LYS A 196 23.64 -8.28 16.91
C LYS A 196 22.31 -7.67 16.46
N LEU A 197 21.82 -6.65 17.16
CA LEU A 197 20.60 -5.95 16.77
C LEU A 197 20.76 -5.26 15.41
N SER A 198 21.90 -4.63 15.14
CA SER A 198 22.19 -4.01 13.83
C SER A 198 22.15 -5.05 12.70
N THR A 199 22.72 -6.24 12.90
CA THR A 199 22.62 -7.33 11.93
C THR A 199 21.18 -7.83 11.80
N ALA A 200 20.42 -7.91 12.91
CA ALA A 200 19.00 -8.25 12.86
C ALA A 200 18.23 -7.30 11.95
N LEU A 201 18.44 -6.00 12.13
CA LEU A 201 17.81 -4.94 11.33
C LEU A 201 18.21 -5.05 9.86
N ALA A 202 19.49 -5.31 9.58
CA ALA A 202 19.98 -5.48 8.21
C ALA A 202 19.38 -6.72 7.51
N LEU A 203 18.99 -7.75 8.27
CA LEU A 203 18.34 -8.95 7.75
C LEU A 203 16.81 -8.81 7.60
N ILE A 204 16.21 -7.73 8.10
CA ILE A 204 14.76 -7.49 7.93
C ILE A 204 14.44 -7.40 6.43
N GLY A 205 13.40 -8.12 6.01
CA GLY A 205 12.92 -8.08 4.63
C GLY A 205 13.69 -8.95 3.64
N ARG A 206 14.63 -9.80 4.10
CA ARG A 206 15.45 -10.70 3.25
C ARG A 206 16.07 -9.96 2.05
N PRO A 207 17.04 -9.06 2.29
CA PRO A 207 17.64 -8.27 1.22
C PRO A 207 18.42 -9.16 0.25
N SER A 208 18.46 -8.78 -1.03
CA SER A 208 19.31 -9.44 -2.03
C SER A 208 20.80 -9.13 -1.86
N ILE A 209 21.12 -7.96 -1.28
CA ILE A 209 22.47 -7.53 -0.96
C ILE A 209 22.52 -7.07 0.50
N LEU A 210 23.40 -7.67 1.29
CA LEU A 210 23.60 -7.34 2.70
C LEU A 210 24.96 -6.67 2.87
N LEU A 211 24.97 -5.45 3.42
CA LEU A 211 26.18 -4.69 3.72
C LEU A 211 26.40 -4.69 5.24
N LEU A 212 27.55 -5.15 5.69
CA LEU A 212 27.88 -5.24 7.12
C LEU A 212 29.18 -4.51 7.41
N ASP A 213 29.13 -3.50 8.27
CA ASP A 213 30.32 -2.80 8.74
C ASP A 213 30.76 -3.35 10.10
N GLU A 214 31.93 -3.99 10.14
CA GLU A 214 32.50 -4.65 11.33
C GLU A 214 31.49 -5.46 12.19
N PRO A 215 30.80 -6.48 11.62
CA PRO A 215 29.66 -7.10 12.27
C PRO A 215 30.01 -7.86 13.57
N SER A 216 31.23 -8.38 13.71
CA SER A 216 31.66 -9.14 14.90
C SER A 216 32.35 -8.29 15.98
N SER A 217 32.53 -6.99 15.77
CA SER A 217 33.32 -6.13 16.67
C SER A 217 32.68 -6.03 18.07
N GLY A 218 33.49 -6.27 19.11
CA GLY A 218 33.04 -6.24 20.51
C GLY A 218 32.15 -7.40 20.95
N MET A 219 32.09 -8.50 20.19
CA MET A 219 31.38 -9.74 20.57
C MET A 219 32.31 -10.78 21.20
N ASP A 220 31.76 -11.63 22.07
CA ASP A 220 32.45 -12.80 22.61
C ASP A 220 32.69 -13.87 21.50
N PRO A 221 33.75 -14.69 21.60
CA PRO A 221 34.10 -15.67 20.56
C PRO A 221 32.97 -16.63 20.18
N LYS A 222 32.12 -17.00 21.14
CA LYS A 222 30.97 -17.89 20.89
C LYS A 222 29.88 -17.20 20.08
N THR A 223 29.51 -15.97 20.46
CA THR A 223 28.57 -15.15 19.69
C THR A 223 29.10 -14.85 18.29
N LYS A 224 30.40 -14.56 18.12
CA LYS A 224 31.00 -14.33 16.80
C LYS A 224 30.77 -15.50 15.85
N ARG A 225 31.09 -16.73 16.30
CA ARG A 225 30.86 -17.95 15.51
C ARG A 225 29.39 -18.18 15.20
N HIS A 226 28.49 -17.88 16.14
CA HIS A 226 27.04 -17.96 15.91
C HIS A 226 26.58 -16.97 14.83
N LEU A 227 27.08 -15.73 14.88
CA LEU A 227 26.80 -14.71 13.87
C LEU A 227 27.29 -15.15 12.49
N TRP A 228 28.51 -15.68 12.40
CA TRP A 228 29.07 -16.19 11.14
C TRP A 228 28.21 -17.29 10.54
N LYS A 229 27.73 -18.23 11.38
CA LYS A 229 26.81 -19.29 10.94
C LYS A 229 25.55 -18.71 10.29
N ILE A 230 24.91 -17.71 10.93
CA ILE A 230 23.71 -17.06 10.39
C ILE A 230 24.02 -16.38 9.04
N ILE A 231 25.14 -15.66 8.96
CA ILE A 231 25.53 -14.99 7.71
C ILE A 231 25.78 -16.03 6.60
N SER A 232 26.44 -17.14 6.90
CA SER A 232 26.66 -18.23 5.95
C SER A 232 25.35 -18.88 5.49
N GLU A 233 24.37 -19.05 6.38
CA GLU A 233 23.02 -19.54 6.02
C GLU A 233 22.32 -18.58 5.06
N GLU A 234 22.37 -17.27 5.29
CA GLU A 234 21.74 -16.29 4.40
C GLU A 234 22.46 -16.17 3.04
N ILE A 235 23.78 -16.41 2.99
CA ILE A 235 24.53 -16.50 1.72
C ILE A 235 24.02 -17.68 0.87
N GLN A 236 23.74 -18.84 1.50
CA GLN A 236 23.18 -20.01 0.81
C GLN A 236 21.78 -19.73 0.24
N GLU A 237 21.01 -18.88 0.91
CA GLU A 237 19.68 -18.40 0.51
C GLU A 237 19.70 -17.31 -0.57
N LYS A 238 20.77 -17.24 -1.38
CA LYS A 238 20.97 -16.28 -2.49
C LYS A 238 21.12 -14.80 -2.09
N CYS A 239 21.56 -14.51 -0.85
CA CYS A 239 21.95 -13.15 -0.46
C CYS A 239 23.43 -12.89 -0.80
N ALA A 240 23.73 -11.77 -1.47
CA ALA A 240 25.10 -11.31 -1.67
C ALA A 240 25.55 -10.49 -0.46
N VAL A 241 26.55 -10.96 0.28
CA VAL A 241 27.06 -10.28 1.48
C VAL A 241 28.37 -9.55 1.17
N VAL A 242 28.44 -8.27 1.54
CA VAL A 242 29.68 -7.49 1.56
C VAL A 242 29.92 -7.07 2.99
N LEU A 243 31.06 -7.45 3.55
CA LEU A 243 31.44 -7.11 4.92
C LEU A 243 32.81 -6.44 4.97
N THR A 244 33.00 -5.59 5.96
CA THR A 244 34.29 -5.04 6.36
C THR A 244 34.71 -5.67 7.69
N SER A 245 35.99 -6.01 7.83
CA SER A 245 36.53 -6.48 9.10
C SER A 245 38.02 -6.23 9.17
N HIS A 246 38.51 -5.90 10.36
CA HIS A 246 39.92 -5.90 10.71
C HIS A 246 40.42 -7.29 11.12
N SER A 247 39.52 -8.25 11.36
CA SER A 247 39.86 -9.62 11.75
C SER A 247 40.06 -10.50 10.51
N MET A 248 41.27 -11.03 10.34
CA MET A 248 41.53 -11.98 9.26
C MET A 248 40.70 -13.26 9.43
N GLU A 249 40.50 -13.75 10.65
CA GLU A 249 39.69 -14.95 10.92
C GLU A 249 38.25 -14.83 10.40
N GLU A 250 37.62 -13.67 10.59
CA GLU A 250 36.26 -13.39 10.09
C GLU A 250 36.21 -13.41 8.56
N CYS A 251 37.17 -12.73 7.94
CA CYS A 251 37.31 -12.69 6.49
C CYS A 251 37.57 -14.08 5.90
N GLU A 252 38.38 -14.91 6.57
CA GLU A 252 38.65 -16.29 6.13
C GLU A 252 37.43 -17.20 6.24
N ALA A 253 36.62 -17.03 7.29
CA ALA A 253 35.45 -17.85 7.52
C ALA A 253 34.27 -17.52 6.59
N LEU A 254 34.07 -16.25 6.25
CA LEU A 254 32.88 -15.77 5.54
C LEU A 254 33.12 -15.43 4.07
N CYS A 255 34.31 -14.94 3.70
CA CYS A 255 34.53 -14.34 2.39
C CYS A 255 35.06 -15.36 1.37
N THR A 256 34.40 -15.44 0.22
CA THR A 256 34.91 -16.17 -0.95
C THR A 256 35.97 -15.37 -1.72
N ARG A 257 35.87 -14.04 -1.67
CA ARG A 257 36.81 -13.08 -2.26
C ARG A 257 37.16 -12.02 -1.23
N LEU A 258 38.44 -11.68 -1.16
CA LEU A 258 38.98 -10.71 -0.22
C LEU A 258 39.58 -9.53 -0.98
N ALA A 259 39.33 -8.32 -0.47
CA ALA A 259 39.87 -7.08 -1.00
C ALA A 259 40.56 -6.31 0.12
N ILE A 260 41.77 -5.82 -0.13
CA ILE A 260 42.55 -5.01 0.82
C ILE A 260 42.64 -3.59 0.28
N MET A 261 42.20 -2.64 1.09
CA MET A 261 42.24 -1.21 0.79
C MET A 261 43.29 -0.52 1.66
N VAL A 262 44.18 0.26 1.02
CA VAL A 262 45.20 1.06 1.71
C VAL A 262 45.17 2.47 1.13
N LYS A 263 45.06 3.49 2.00
CA LYS A 263 45.00 4.92 1.62
C LYS A 263 43.96 5.21 0.51
N GLY A 264 42.78 4.58 0.59
CA GLY A 264 41.68 4.76 -0.37
C GLY A 264 41.86 4.07 -1.73
N LYS A 265 42.90 3.24 -1.91
CA LYS A 265 43.10 2.44 -3.12
C LYS A 265 43.04 0.95 -2.80
N PHE A 266 42.36 0.16 -3.64
CA PHE A 266 42.40 -1.30 -3.56
C PHE A 266 43.76 -1.79 -4.02
N GLN A 267 44.54 -2.34 -3.10
CA GLN A 267 45.88 -2.83 -3.38
C GLN A 267 45.87 -4.27 -3.88
N CYS A 268 44.96 -5.10 -3.34
CA CYS A 268 44.80 -6.50 -3.71
C CYS A 268 43.31 -6.88 -3.71
N ILE A 269 42.88 -7.66 -4.70
CA ILE A 269 41.55 -8.29 -4.76
C ILE A 269 41.75 -9.71 -5.29
N GLY A 270 41.25 -10.72 -4.61
CA GLY A 270 41.41 -12.11 -5.06
C GLY A 270 40.73 -13.13 -4.17
N SER A 271 40.94 -14.40 -4.47
CA SER A 271 40.60 -15.48 -3.53
C SER A 271 41.51 -15.41 -2.30
N LEU A 272 41.08 -16.03 -1.20
CA LEU A 272 41.81 -16.03 0.05
C LEU A 272 43.25 -16.56 -0.10
N GLN A 273 43.42 -17.64 -0.88
CA GLN A 273 44.73 -18.23 -1.17
C GLN A 273 45.63 -17.27 -1.97
N HIS A 274 45.06 -16.58 -2.97
CA HIS A 274 45.82 -15.62 -3.77
C HIS A 274 46.33 -14.45 -2.93
N VAL A 275 45.50 -13.93 -2.02
CA VAL A 275 45.90 -12.82 -1.15
C VAL A 275 46.93 -13.27 -0.11
N LYS A 276 46.77 -14.45 0.50
CA LYS A 276 47.77 -15.02 1.42
C LYS A 276 49.13 -15.20 0.75
N ASN A 277 49.18 -15.77 -0.45
CA ASN A 277 50.44 -16.00 -1.17
C ASN A 277 51.14 -14.72 -1.63
N ARG A 278 50.42 -13.60 -1.74
CA ARG A 278 50.97 -12.31 -2.16
C ARG A 278 51.48 -11.47 -0.98
N LEU A 279 51.05 -11.81 0.23
CA LEU A 279 51.38 -11.08 1.47
C LEU A 279 52.28 -11.87 2.43
N ALA A 280 52.40 -13.19 2.24
CA ALA A 280 53.42 -14.03 2.87
C ALA A 280 54.79 -13.76 2.26
#